data_AF-A0A1F4DN50-F1
#
_entry.id   AF-A0A1F4DN50-F1
#
_cell.length_a   1.000
_cell.length_b   1.000
_cell.length_c   1.000
_cell.angle_alpha   90.00
_cell.angle_beta   90.00
_cell.angle_gamma   90.00
#
_symmetry.space_group_name_H-M   'P 1'
#
loop_
_entity.id
_entity.type
_entity.pdbx_description
1 polymer ?
#
loop_
_entity_poly.entity_id
_entity_poly.type
_entity_poly.pdbx_seq_one_letter_code
_entity_poly.pdbx_strand_id
1 'polypeptide(L)'
;MSTSRFSPTKDQQIFVVCDSASIAAGDIAEVLSSLKILSGDRSSAMSAEGAVTLVFNGYDNDPRELESIPEVREWFAKLFEAWPYWSFFASRIDQTVPLVLTLLLPGETVAGEPGMVGWDFDLDELKPLLFEMFKYQNELIERLGIGEDVNERSSRDFLEAVHAFFN
;
A
#
# COMPACT_ATOMS: atom_id res chain seq x y z
N MET A 1 19.12 -9.76 -29.13
CA MET A 1 17.77 -10.09 -28.60
C MET A 1 17.77 -9.74 -27.12
N SER A 2 17.31 -8.54 -26.78
CA SER A 2 17.11 -8.13 -25.38
C SER A 2 15.65 -8.42 -25.06
N THR A 3 15.40 -9.39 -24.19
CA THR A 3 14.05 -9.70 -23.70
C THR A 3 13.66 -8.58 -22.75
N SER A 4 12.80 -7.69 -23.21
CA SER A 4 12.14 -6.68 -22.38
C SER A 4 11.49 -7.38 -21.18
N ARG A 5 12.09 -7.23 -20.00
CA ARG A 5 11.65 -7.78 -18.70
C ARG A 5 10.47 -7.03 -18.09
N PHE A 6 9.89 -6.08 -18.81
CA PHE A 6 8.84 -5.20 -18.29
C PHE A 6 7.50 -5.56 -18.91
N SER A 7 6.54 -5.89 -18.05
CA SER A 7 5.14 -5.92 -18.43
C SER A 7 4.75 -4.53 -18.96
N PRO A 8 4.05 -4.42 -20.11
CA PRO A 8 3.72 -3.16 -20.77
C PRO A 8 2.76 -2.24 -19.98
N THR A 9 2.31 -2.63 -18.79
CA THR A 9 1.39 -1.88 -17.93
C THR A 9 2.06 -0.80 -17.06
N LYS A 10 3.38 -0.61 -17.16
CA LYS A 10 4.17 0.23 -16.25
C LYS A 10 3.82 1.73 -16.16
N ASP A 11 2.93 2.24 -17.00
CA ASP A 11 2.57 3.67 -17.06
C ASP A 11 1.17 4.00 -16.50
N GLN A 12 0.40 3.01 -16.02
CA GLN A 12 -0.93 3.26 -15.47
C GLN A 12 -0.86 3.38 -13.94
N GLN A 13 -1.22 4.55 -13.40
CA GLN A 13 -1.49 4.74 -11.97
C GLN A 13 -3.00 4.74 -11.73
N ILE A 14 -3.43 4.04 -10.69
CA ILE A 14 -4.80 4.02 -10.21
C ILE A 14 -4.82 4.78 -8.89
N PHE A 15 -5.36 5.98 -8.90
CA PHE A 15 -5.46 6.80 -7.69
C PHE A 15 -6.69 6.42 -6.89
N VAL A 16 -6.47 6.05 -5.63
CA VAL A 16 -7.51 5.85 -4.63
C VAL A 16 -7.48 7.05 -3.71
N VAL A 17 -8.51 7.90 -3.83
CA VAL A 17 -8.63 9.13 -3.04
C VAL A 17 -9.35 8.80 -1.74
N CYS A 18 -8.72 9.16 -0.63
CA CYS A 18 -9.20 9.00 0.72
C CYS A 18 -9.51 10.40 1.28
N ASP A 19 -10.77 10.81 1.25
CA ASP A 19 -11.19 12.13 1.74
C ASP A 19 -11.20 12.20 3.27
N SER A 20 -10.62 13.28 3.80
CA SER A 20 -10.59 13.60 5.24
C SER A 20 -11.96 13.56 5.91
N ALA A 21 -13.04 13.93 5.21
CA ALA A 21 -14.40 13.84 5.74
C ALA A 21 -14.84 12.39 5.98
N SER A 22 -14.54 11.48 5.05
CA SER A 22 -14.83 10.05 5.18
C SER A 22 -13.94 9.40 6.25
N ILE A 23 -12.66 9.82 6.31
CA ILE A 23 -11.71 9.36 7.32
C ILE A 23 -12.18 9.75 8.73
N ALA A 24 -12.54 11.03 8.94
CA ALA A 24 -13.05 11.52 10.21
C ALA A 24 -14.36 10.83 10.64
N ALA A 25 -15.17 10.39 9.67
CA ALA A 25 -16.38 9.61 9.93
C ALA A 25 -16.11 8.11 10.14
N GLY A 26 -14.87 7.63 9.94
CA GLY A 26 -14.53 6.21 9.96
C GLY A 26 -15.16 5.41 8.80
N ASP A 27 -15.59 6.08 7.73
CA ASP A 27 -16.28 5.46 6.60
C ASP A 27 -15.29 5.03 5.51
N ILE A 28 -15.22 3.72 5.29
CA ILE A 28 -14.36 3.09 4.28
C ILE A 28 -15.16 2.63 3.04
N ALA A 29 -16.48 2.80 3.00
CA ALA A 29 -17.34 2.07 2.08
C ALA A 29 -17.02 2.32 0.60
N GLU A 30 -16.82 3.59 0.23
CA GLU A 30 -16.52 3.97 -1.16
C GLU A 30 -15.15 3.47 -1.62
N VAL A 31 -14.12 3.69 -0.82
CA VAL A 31 -12.75 3.21 -1.08
C VAL A 31 -12.72 1.68 -1.13
N LEU A 32 -13.33 1.02 -0.15
CA LEU A 32 -13.42 -0.44 -0.09
C LEU A 32 -14.15 -1.01 -1.32
N SER A 33 -15.23 -0.38 -1.77
CA SER A 33 -15.95 -0.80 -2.96
C SER A 33 -15.06 -0.73 -4.20
N SER A 34 -14.30 0.37 -4.36
CA SER A 34 -13.35 0.54 -5.46
C SER A 34 -12.24 -0.53 -5.45
N LEU A 35 -11.65 -0.80 -4.29
CA LEU A 35 -10.60 -1.82 -4.12
C LEU A 35 -11.14 -3.25 -4.36
N LYS A 36 -12.39 -3.52 -3.95
CA LYS A 36 -13.06 -4.80 -4.22
C LYS A 36 -13.27 -5.04 -5.72
N ILE A 37 -13.51 -4.00 -6.51
CA ILE A 37 -13.59 -4.12 -7.97
C ILE A 37 -12.23 -4.56 -8.54
N LEU A 38 -11.13 -3.93 -8.10
CA LEU A 38 -9.77 -4.27 -8.57
C LEU A 38 -9.40 -5.72 -8.25
N SER A 39 -9.83 -6.23 -7.10
CA SER A 39 -9.54 -7.58 -6.64
C SER A 39 -10.62 -8.63 -6.98
N GLY A 40 -11.65 -8.24 -7.74
CA GLY A 40 -12.84 -9.06 -7.98
C GLY A 40 -12.62 -10.23 -8.95
N ASP A 41 -11.72 -10.06 -9.91
CA ASP A 41 -11.39 -11.07 -10.91
C ASP A 41 -9.92 -10.97 -11.34
N ARG A 42 -9.44 -12.02 -12.02
CA ARG A 42 -8.05 -12.11 -12.49
C ARG A 42 -7.65 -10.98 -13.42
N SER A 43 -8.51 -10.57 -14.35
CA SER A 43 -8.18 -9.53 -15.33
C SER A 43 -8.02 -8.18 -14.63
N SER A 44 -8.95 -7.84 -13.75
CA SER A 44 -8.94 -6.60 -12.97
C SER A 44 -7.76 -6.54 -12.00
N ALA A 45 -7.41 -7.66 -11.36
CA ALA A 45 -6.26 -7.71 -10.46
C ALA A 45 -4.95 -7.53 -11.23
N MET A 46 -4.78 -8.27 -12.34
CA MET A 46 -3.56 -8.20 -13.16
C MET A 46 -3.35 -6.83 -13.82
N SER A 47 -4.42 -6.09 -14.14
CA SER A 47 -4.29 -4.74 -14.69
C SER A 47 -3.91 -3.68 -13.64
N ALA A 48 -4.12 -3.98 -12.36
CA ALA A 48 -3.85 -3.09 -11.23
C ALA A 48 -2.65 -3.54 -10.37
N GLU A 49 -1.94 -4.60 -10.74
CA GLU A 49 -0.73 -5.09 -10.06
C GLU A 49 0.30 -3.96 -9.93
N GLY A 50 0.66 -3.63 -8.68
CA GLY A 50 1.68 -2.62 -8.40
C GLY A 50 1.36 -1.20 -8.89
N ALA A 51 0.09 -0.86 -9.09
CA ALA A 51 -0.34 0.38 -9.75
C ALA A 51 -1.25 1.29 -8.88
N VAL A 52 -1.67 0.83 -7.70
CA VAL A 52 -2.64 1.55 -6.85
C VAL A 52 -1.91 2.55 -5.96
N THR A 53 -2.14 3.83 -6.19
CA THR A 53 -1.60 4.95 -5.41
C THR A 53 -2.62 5.44 -4.39
N LEU A 54 -2.24 5.53 -3.12
CA LEU A 54 -3.06 6.13 -2.06
C LEU A 54 -2.88 7.65 -2.04
N VAL A 55 -3.99 8.38 -2.04
CA VAL A 55 -3.98 9.85 -1.97
C VAL A 55 -4.92 10.30 -0.87
N PHE A 56 -4.42 11.08 0.09
CA PHE A 56 -5.21 11.60 1.20
C PHE A 56 -5.57 13.06 0.91
N ASN A 57 -6.87 13.35 0.75
CA ASN A 57 -7.36 14.68 0.39
C ASN A 57 -7.89 15.45 1.61
N GLY A 58 -7.47 16.71 1.74
CA GLY A 58 -7.88 17.60 2.82
C GLY A 58 -6.96 17.62 4.04
N TYR A 59 -5.76 17.05 3.94
CA TYR A 59 -4.71 17.11 4.97
C TYR A 59 -3.58 18.10 4.62
N ASP A 60 -3.67 18.84 3.51
CA ASP A 60 -2.61 19.72 3.02
C ASP A 60 -2.18 20.83 4.00
N ASN A 61 -3.05 21.18 4.95
CA ASN A 61 -2.79 22.19 5.99
C ASN A 61 -2.54 21.58 7.37
N ASP A 62 -2.58 20.25 7.52
CA ASP A 62 -2.19 19.58 8.76
C ASP A 62 -0.66 19.57 8.84
N PRO A 63 -0.05 20.09 9.92
CA PRO A 63 1.40 20.11 10.05
C PRO A 63 2.01 18.73 10.39
N ARG A 64 1.17 17.70 10.62
CA ARG A 64 1.60 16.34 10.91
C ARG A 64 1.68 15.51 9.64
N GLU A 65 2.63 14.58 9.58
CA GLU A 65 2.63 13.51 8.57
C GLU A 65 1.43 12.58 8.77
N LEU A 66 0.93 11.96 7.69
CA LEU A 66 -0.28 11.13 7.70
C LEU A 66 -0.23 10.01 8.72
N GLU A 67 0.92 9.34 8.85
CA GLU A 67 1.17 8.28 9.82
C GLU A 67 1.18 8.74 11.27
N SER A 68 1.27 10.05 11.52
CA SER A 68 1.18 10.68 12.85
C SER A 68 -0.24 11.15 13.19
N ILE A 69 -1.21 10.98 12.29
CA ILE A 69 -2.61 11.38 12.47
C ILE A 69 -3.44 10.15 12.92
N PRO A 70 -3.92 10.10 14.19
CA PRO A 70 -4.58 8.91 14.72
C PRO A 70 -5.78 8.43 13.90
N GLU A 71 -6.65 9.36 13.49
CA GLU A 71 -7.84 9.04 12.70
C GLU A 71 -7.51 8.45 11.33
N VAL A 72 -6.39 8.85 10.72
CA VAL A 72 -5.90 8.29 9.45
C VAL A 72 -5.43 6.85 9.65
N ARG A 73 -4.65 6.61 10.72
CA ARG A 73 -4.17 5.26 11.07
C ARG A 73 -5.32 4.31 11.40
N GLU A 74 -6.25 4.74 12.24
CA GLU A 74 -7.43 3.95 12.63
C GLU A 74 -8.30 3.60 11.42
N TRP A 75 -8.54 4.58 10.55
CA TRP A 75 -9.27 4.37 9.31
C TRP A 75 -8.55 3.41 8.36
N PHE A 76 -7.23 3.56 8.19
CA PHE A 76 -6.46 2.70 7.31
C PHE A 76 -6.35 1.27 7.85
N ALA A 77 -6.18 1.09 9.16
CA ALA A 77 -6.20 -0.24 9.79
C ALA A 77 -7.53 -0.97 9.54
N LYS A 78 -8.66 -0.24 9.65
CA LYS A 78 -9.99 -0.77 9.31
C LYS A 78 -10.11 -1.14 7.83
N LEU A 79 -9.54 -0.32 6.95
CA LEU A 79 -9.51 -0.62 5.51
C LEU A 79 -8.65 -1.86 5.21
N PHE A 80 -7.48 -1.98 5.84
CA PHE A 80 -6.57 -3.11 5.71
C PHE A 80 -7.23 -4.42 6.16
N GLU A 81 -7.93 -4.42 7.31
CA GLU A 81 -8.68 -5.59 7.78
C GLU A 81 -9.75 -6.03 6.77
N ALA A 82 -10.44 -5.08 6.14
CA ALA A 82 -11.47 -5.36 5.14
C ALA A 82 -10.92 -5.72 3.74
N TRP A 83 -9.70 -5.29 3.43
CA TRP A 83 -9.03 -5.48 2.14
C TRP A 83 -7.50 -5.46 2.32
N PRO A 84 -6.86 -6.62 2.53
CA PRO A 84 -5.46 -6.67 2.96
C PRO A 84 -4.44 -6.88 1.83
N TYR A 85 -4.80 -6.63 0.57
CA TYR A 85 -4.02 -7.05 -0.60
C TYR A 85 -2.94 -6.05 -1.06
N TRP A 86 -2.49 -5.15 -0.19
CA TRP A 86 -1.57 -4.06 -0.55
C TRP A 86 -0.22 -4.52 -1.08
N SER A 87 0.30 -5.66 -0.61
CA SER A 87 1.52 -6.27 -1.15
C SER A 87 1.42 -6.56 -2.65
N PHE A 88 0.23 -6.81 -3.18
CA PHE A 88 0.02 -7.03 -4.61
C PHE A 88 -0.27 -5.72 -5.37
N PHE A 89 -1.04 -4.81 -4.78
CA PHE A 89 -1.61 -3.66 -5.50
C PHE A 89 -0.88 -2.33 -5.31
N ALA A 90 -0.19 -2.11 -4.18
CA ALA A 90 0.43 -0.82 -3.87
C ALA A 90 1.37 -0.33 -4.99
N SER A 91 1.28 0.93 -5.37
CA SER A 91 2.11 1.49 -6.44
C SER A 91 3.61 1.30 -6.14
N ARG A 92 4.37 0.80 -7.14
CA ARG A 92 5.82 0.57 -7.02
C ARG A 92 6.68 1.77 -7.43
N ILE A 93 6.05 2.86 -7.87
CA ILE A 93 6.74 4.01 -8.47
C ILE A 93 6.61 5.30 -7.64
N ASP A 94 5.89 5.25 -6.53
CA ASP A 94 5.66 6.38 -5.62
C ASP A 94 5.77 5.95 -4.14
N GLN A 95 5.36 6.82 -3.22
CA GLN A 95 5.46 6.62 -1.77
C GLN A 95 4.37 5.71 -1.17
N THR A 96 3.54 5.06 -1.98
CA THR A 96 2.44 4.24 -1.46
C THR A 96 2.93 3.06 -0.63
N VAL A 97 3.99 2.35 -1.06
CA VAL A 97 4.54 1.23 -0.27
C VAL A 97 5.03 1.69 1.11
N PRO A 98 5.90 2.72 1.22
CA PRO A 98 6.25 3.33 2.50
C PRO A 98 5.04 3.71 3.36
N LEU A 99 4.07 4.42 2.77
CA LEU A 99 2.90 4.93 3.49
C LEU A 99 2.03 3.80 4.05
N VAL A 100 1.80 2.74 3.28
CA VAL A 100 1.06 1.55 3.76
C VAL A 100 1.76 0.94 4.97
N LEU A 101 3.09 0.84 4.95
CA LEU A 101 3.86 0.28 6.05
C LEU A 101 3.81 1.17 7.30
N THR A 102 4.06 2.48 7.16
CA THR A 102 4.08 3.40 8.30
C THR A 102 2.70 3.59 8.95
N LEU A 103 1.62 3.47 8.18
CA LEU A 103 0.25 3.49 8.70
C LEU A 103 -0.10 2.23 9.52
N LEU A 104 0.50 1.08 9.23
CA LEU A 104 0.22 -0.19 9.91
C LEU A 104 1.20 -0.50 11.05
N LEU A 105 2.45 -0.07 10.94
CA LEU A 105 3.45 -0.27 11.98
C LEU A 105 3.28 0.74 13.11
N PRO A 106 3.30 0.32 14.38
CA PRO A 106 3.42 1.27 15.46
C PRO A 106 4.77 1.98 15.35
N GLY A 107 4.77 3.26 15.69
CA GLY A 107 5.93 4.11 15.60
C GLY A 107 5.65 5.46 16.22
N GLU A 108 6.67 6.29 16.22
CA GLU A 108 6.58 7.64 16.73
C GLU A 108 7.25 8.65 15.81
N THR A 109 6.70 9.86 15.86
CA THR A 109 7.25 11.01 15.16
C THR A 109 8.61 11.37 15.77
N VAL A 110 9.66 11.35 14.97
CA VAL A 110 11.01 11.75 15.39
C VAL A 110 11.45 13.00 14.64
N ALA A 111 12.23 13.85 15.31
CA ALA A 111 12.85 14.99 14.66
C ALA A 111 13.89 14.48 13.64
N GLY A 112 13.67 14.79 12.35
CA GLY A 112 14.63 14.52 11.29
C GLY A 112 15.67 15.63 11.16
N GLU A 113 16.26 15.77 9.97
CA GLU A 113 17.06 16.95 9.62
C GLU A 113 16.26 18.26 9.82
N PRO A 114 16.91 19.44 9.95
CA PRO A 114 16.20 20.70 10.20
C PRO A 114 15.07 20.95 9.17
N GLY A 115 13.82 20.81 9.62
CA GLY A 115 12.63 20.97 8.78
C GLY A 115 12.02 19.66 8.25
N MET A 116 12.59 18.51 8.59
CA MET A 116 12.04 17.18 8.27
C MET A 116 11.54 16.49 9.54
N VAL A 117 10.42 15.79 9.39
CA VAL A 117 9.85 14.91 10.41
C VAL A 117 10.01 13.48 9.90
N GLY A 118 10.59 12.61 10.72
CA GLY A 118 10.76 11.19 10.42
C GLY A 118 9.75 10.34 11.18
N TRP A 119 9.59 9.09 10.74
CA TRP A 119 8.82 8.06 11.44
C TRP A 119 9.77 6.95 11.90
N ASP A 120 9.91 6.79 13.21
CA ASP A 120 10.71 5.71 13.80
C ASP A 120 9.80 4.55 14.20
N PHE A 121 10.18 3.33 13.81
CA PHE A 121 9.44 2.11 14.10
C PHE A 121 10.38 0.92 14.24
N ASP A 122 9.92 -0.09 14.96
CA ASP A 122 10.72 -1.28 15.21
C ASP A 122 10.82 -2.16 13.94
N LEU A 123 12.05 -2.40 13.47
CA LEU A 123 12.31 -3.30 12.35
C LEU A 123 11.93 -4.75 12.67
N ASP A 124 11.92 -5.15 13.94
CA ASP A 124 11.44 -6.47 14.36
C ASP A 124 9.92 -6.62 14.16
N GLU A 125 9.16 -5.51 14.08
CA GLU A 125 7.72 -5.51 13.76
C GLU A 125 7.42 -5.48 12.26
N LEU A 126 8.34 -4.95 11.45
CA LEU A 126 8.21 -4.95 9.99
C LEU A 126 8.10 -6.36 9.42
N LYS A 127 8.96 -7.28 9.89
CA LYS A 127 9.02 -8.63 9.34
C LYS A 127 7.70 -9.42 9.54
N PRO A 128 7.09 -9.46 10.74
CA PRO A 128 5.74 -9.99 10.94
C PRO A 128 4.69 -9.40 9.99
N LEU A 129 4.68 -8.07 9.82
CA LEU A 129 3.74 -7.41 8.91
C LEU A 129 3.95 -7.87 7.46
N LEU A 130 5.19 -7.91 6.97
CA LEU A 130 5.49 -8.38 5.62
C LEU A 130 5.03 -9.83 5.39
N PHE A 131 5.24 -10.72 6.36
CA PHE A 131 4.74 -12.10 6.28
C PHE A 131 3.22 -12.17 6.21
N GLU A 132 2.52 -11.34 6.99
CA GLU A 132 1.07 -11.26 6.93
C GLU A 132 0.59 -10.74 5.58
N MET A 133 1.18 -9.67 5.06
CA MET A 133 0.84 -9.13 3.74
C MET A 133 1.09 -10.14 2.61
N PHE A 134 2.18 -10.91 2.66
CA PHE A 134 2.43 -11.96 1.66
C PHE A 134 1.48 -13.14 1.78
N LYS A 135 1.02 -13.48 2.99
CA LYS A 135 -0.04 -14.47 3.17
C LYS A 135 -1.32 -14.04 2.45
N TYR A 136 -1.72 -12.76 2.56
CA TYR A 136 -2.89 -12.26 1.83
C TYR A 136 -2.69 -12.20 0.32
N GLN A 137 -1.49 -11.86 -0.16
CA GLN A 137 -1.17 -11.94 -1.59
C GLN A 137 -1.26 -13.37 -2.11
N ASN A 138 -0.74 -14.35 -1.37
CA ASN A 138 -0.83 -15.76 -1.74
C ASN A 138 -2.29 -16.21 -1.84
N GLU A 139 -3.13 -15.83 -0.87
CA GLU A 139 -4.58 -16.10 -0.90
C GLU A 139 -5.25 -15.49 -2.14
N LEU A 140 -4.98 -14.22 -2.43
CA LEU A 140 -5.51 -13.54 -3.62
C LEU A 140 -5.14 -14.28 -4.91
N ILE A 141 -3.88 -14.67 -5.04
CA ILE A 141 -3.34 -15.34 -6.22
C ILE A 141 -3.98 -16.71 -6.42
N GLU A 142 -4.11 -17.49 -5.34
CA GLU A 142 -4.81 -18.77 -5.37
C GLU A 142 -6.28 -18.59 -5.76
N ARG A 143 -6.99 -17.66 -5.09
CA ARG A 143 -8.41 -17.36 -5.32
C ARG A 143 -8.70 -16.96 -6.77
N LEU A 144 -7.80 -16.18 -7.39
CA LEU A 144 -7.96 -15.69 -8.76
C LEU A 144 -7.30 -16.58 -9.83
N GLY A 145 -6.67 -17.69 -9.41
CA GLY A 145 -5.93 -18.58 -10.32
C GLY A 145 -4.81 -17.86 -11.09
N ILE A 146 -4.12 -16.93 -10.42
CA ILE A 146 -2.94 -16.24 -10.95
C ILE A 146 -1.73 -17.19 -10.85
N GLY A 147 -0.80 -17.09 -11.81
CA GLY A 147 0.37 -17.96 -11.86
C GLY A 147 1.37 -17.67 -10.74
N GLU A 148 2.09 -18.69 -10.29
CA GLU A 148 3.14 -18.57 -9.27
C GLU A 148 4.29 -17.65 -9.72
N ASP A 149 4.57 -17.60 -11.02
CA ASP A 149 5.55 -16.68 -11.63
C ASP A 149 5.21 -15.20 -11.39
N VAL A 150 3.91 -14.87 -11.39
CA VAL A 150 3.42 -13.54 -11.06
C VAL A 150 3.60 -13.26 -9.56
N ASN A 151 3.33 -14.26 -8.70
CA ASN A 151 3.50 -14.12 -7.26
C ASN A 151 4.94 -13.80 -6.88
N GLU A 152 5.89 -14.58 -7.41
CA GLU A 152 7.32 -14.40 -7.16
C GLU A 152 7.81 -13.04 -7.66
N ARG A 153 7.36 -12.63 -8.85
CA ARG A 153 7.67 -11.29 -9.38
C ARG A 153 7.11 -10.21 -8.47
N SER A 154 5.81 -10.21 -8.20
CA SER A 154 5.14 -9.15 -7.46
C SER A 154 5.67 -9.01 -6.03
N SER A 155 5.98 -10.14 -5.37
CA SER A 155 6.61 -10.17 -4.04
C SER A 155 8.00 -9.55 -4.05
N ARG A 156 8.84 -9.91 -5.04
CA ARG A 156 10.18 -9.33 -5.17
C ARG A 156 10.11 -7.83 -5.44
N ASP A 157 9.25 -7.41 -6.38
CA ASP A 157 9.10 -6.01 -6.75
C ASP A 157 8.55 -5.18 -5.56
N PHE A 158 7.68 -5.76 -4.72
CA PHE A 158 7.26 -5.15 -3.45
C PHE A 158 8.42 -5.01 -2.47
N LEU A 159 9.21 -6.07 -2.24
CA LEU A 159 10.38 -6.02 -1.36
C LEU A 159 11.43 -5.02 -1.83
N GLU A 160 11.64 -4.87 -3.14
CA GLU A 160 12.52 -3.84 -3.70
C GLU A 160 12.02 -2.43 -3.35
N ALA A 161 10.70 -2.19 -3.44
CA ALA A 161 10.11 -0.92 -3.00
C ALA A 161 10.23 -0.69 -1.49
N VAL A 162 10.09 -1.74 -0.68
CA VAL A 162 10.33 -1.68 0.78
C VAL A 162 11.80 -1.37 1.07
N HIS A 163 12.75 -1.99 0.37
CA HIS A 163 14.17 -1.70 0.56
C HIS A 163 14.54 -0.28 0.12
N ALA A 164 13.93 0.24 -0.94
CA ALA A 164 14.17 1.60 -1.41
C ALA A 164 13.77 2.67 -0.37
N PHE A 165 12.86 2.35 0.54
CA PHE A 165 12.47 3.23 1.65
C PHE A 165 13.58 3.43 2.70
N PHE A 166 14.43 2.43 2.90
CA PHE A 166 15.49 2.46 3.92
C PHE A 166 16.84 2.99 3.43
N ASN A 167 16.97 3.32 2.13
CA ASN A 167 18.22 3.78 1.51
C ASN A 167 18.13 5.26 1.13
#